data_AF-A0A8H7KQM0-F1
#
_entry.id   AF-A0A8H7KQM0-F1
#
_cell.length_a   1.000
_cell.length_b   1.000
_cell.length_c   1.000
_cell.angle_alpha   90.00
_cell.angle_beta   90.00
_cell.angle_gamma   90.00
#
_symmetry.space_group_name_H-M   'P 1'
#
loop_
_entity.id
_entity.type
_entity.pdbx_description
1 polymer ?
#
loop_
_entity_poly.entity_id
_entity_poly.type
_entity_poly.pdbx_seq_one_letter_code
_entity_poly.pdbx_strand_id
1 'polypeptide(L)'
;MTSDALPLGLLMATEDQYRRFEIASMTPDMYQLSQNFFTRYRLTTAMNFIVKYGSKKVELAGRTVDFFVDSYMTECATGYKSPEYPNGINVGRRLIFHPDDSQKGESSTRPRRPRVLHRAEVLGMFAGNAEWILKHQIDLKQKKIIDLPSWATFCKGLVSIRQRARQKGVRWGLAFNDDGEADGSENEVDFARAGLTKDQHTQKISLPATSESDLEPTAESEHDELEDEVVVPEIEEHEYEVTFDSDFSVETTPPPSDSTDDEVDKVVEWPNPEITHALPHAIFYPPKAPGMDHQWRCAVPKCTYSINMLKLTDNDVQDLLPEDKRYLARRNWHIRDERVHNCFNRMVHNHYIIHIQNIGGRLVGRQGQASFLGFSFPAFIHCNTQPPEAEVYWENPKAHAPWPQELRSQHRNVNKSKEIVKEESYPEDVPMDYVDDSPKSPLRRSTRRRFKVK
;
A
#
# COMPACT_ATOMS: atom_id res chain seq x y z
N MET A 1 5.83 -22.03 3.33
CA MET A 1 4.52 -22.04 2.65
C MET A 1 4.44 -23.29 1.76
N THR A 2 4.29 -24.46 2.36
CA THR A 2 4.01 -25.71 1.63
C THR A 2 2.73 -26.25 2.25
N SER A 3 1.69 -26.41 1.44
CA SER A 3 0.45 -27.05 1.86
C SER A 3 0.66 -28.55 1.76
N ASP A 4 0.18 -29.34 2.73
CA ASP A 4 0.18 -30.81 2.62
C ASP A 4 -0.58 -31.29 1.36
N ALA A 5 -1.50 -30.47 0.85
CA ALA A 5 -2.24 -30.74 -0.38
C ALA A 5 -1.38 -30.61 -1.64
N LEU A 6 -0.32 -29.79 -1.62
CA LEU A 6 0.55 -29.48 -2.75
C LEU A 6 2.01 -29.33 -2.25
N PRO A 7 2.70 -30.44 -1.97
CA PRO A 7 4.03 -30.42 -1.34
C PRO A 7 5.11 -29.78 -2.22
N LEU A 8 4.90 -29.75 -3.54
CA LEU A 8 5.82 -29.18 -4.53
C LEU A 8 5.24 -27.94 -5.25
N GLY A 9 4.02 -27.52 -4.90
CA GLY A 9 3.30 -26.45 -5.59
C GLY A 9 3.12 -25.20 -4.72
N LEU A 10 2.95 -24.04 -5.36
CA LEU A 10 2.58 -22.82 -4.66
C LEU A 10 1.05 -22.74 -4.61
N LEU A 11 0.49 -22.83 -3.41
CA LEU A 11 -0.95 -22.74 -3.18
C LEU A 11 -1.34 -21.31 -2.81
N MET A 12 -2.20 -20.70 -3.62
CA MET A 12 -2.84 -19.42 -3.32
C MET A 12 -4.22 -19.68 -2.74
N ALA A 13 -4.55 -19.10 -1.60
CA ALA A 13 -5.89 -19.13 -1.05
C ALA A 13 -6.52 -17.75 -1.10
N THR A 14 -7.82 -17.68 -1.39
CA THR A 14 -8.59 -16.44 -1.19
C THR A 14 -8.59 -16.07 0.30
N GLU A 15 -8.86 -14.80 0.60
CA GLU A 15 -8.90 -14.29 1.98
C GLU A 15 -9.94 -15.03 2.85
N ASP A 16 -11.06 -15.42 2.25
CA ASP A 16 -12.10 -16.24 2.87
C ASP A 16 -11.72 -17.73 3.01
N GLN A 17 -10.55 -18.13 2.47
CA GLN A 17 -9.99 -19.48 2.45
C GLN A 17 -10.86 -20.57 1.79
N TYR A 18 -12.00 -20.21 1.19
CA TYR A 18 -12.90 -21.16 0.54
C TYR A 18 -12.42 -21.57 -0.84
N ARG A 19 -11.62 -20.73 -1.51
CA ARG A 19 -11.03 -21.04 -2.81
C ARG A 19 -9.53 -21.18 -2.65
N ARG A 20 -9.02 -22.28 -3.19
CA ARG A 20 -7.61 -22.61 -3.22
C ARG A 20 -7.22 -22.84 -4.67
N PHE A 21 -6.17 -22.16 -5.11
CA PHE A 21 -5.63 -22.23 -6.45
C PHE A 21 -4.23 -22.78 -6.37
N GLU A 22 -3.95 -23.80 -7.16
CA GLU A 22 -2.58 -24.18 -7.48
C GLU A 22 -2.04 -23.21 -8.51
N ILE A 23 -0.88 -22.63 -8.26
CA ILE A 23 -0.17 -21.84 -9.25
C ILE A 23 0.57 -22.84 -10.14
N ALA A 24 -0.05 -23.17 -11.29
CA ALA A 24 0.47 -24.16 -12.24
C ALA A 24 1.85 -23.79 -12.80
N SER A 25 2.16 -22.50 -12.93
CA SER A 25 3.46 -22.01 -13.37
C SER A 25 3.66 -20.55 -12.94
N MET A 26 4.91 -20.20 -12.61
CA MET A 26 5.36 -18.82 -12.38
C MET A 26 6.16 -18.26 -13.58
N THR A 27 6.02 -18.86 -14.76
CA THR A 27 6.72 -18.36 -15.96
C THR A 27 6.25 -16.95 -16.33
N PRO A 28 7.16 -16.08 -16.82
CA PRO A 28 6.80 -14.73 -17.26
C PRO A 28 5.63 -14.70 -18.25
N ASP A 29 5.54 -15.69 -19.13
CA ASP A 29 4.47 -15.80 -20.13
C ASP A 29 3.09 -15.96 -19.49
N MET A 30 3.00 -16.73 -18.39
CA MET A 30 1.73 -16.91 -17.67
C MET A 30 1.27 -15.62 -16.99
N TYR A 31 2.21 -14.79 -16.55
CA TYR A 31 1.89 -13.46 -16.05
C TYR A 31 1.32 -12.57 -17.16
N GLN A 32 1.93 -12.57 -18.35
CA GLN A 32 1.44 -11.81 -19.52
C GLN A 32 0.03 -12.27 -19.93
N LEU A 33 -0.24 -13.58 -19.91
CA LEU A 33 -1.57 -14.14 -20.17
C LEU A 33 -2.60 -13.71 -19.10
N SER A 34 -2.16 -13.56 -17.84
CA SER A 34 -3.00 -13.19 -16.71
C SER A 34 -3.20 -11.68 -16.54
N GLN A 35 -2.53 -10.85 -17.35
CA GLN A 35 -2.48 -9.41 -17.16
C GLN A 35 -3.86 -8.74 -17.26
N ASN A 36 -4.70 -9.22 -18.18
CA ASN A 36 -6.10 -8.78 -18.28
C ASN A 36 -6.90 -9.13 -17.03
N PHE A 37 -6.75 -10.36 -16.49
CA PHE A 37 -7.44 -10.78 -15.28
C PHE A 37 -7.09 -9.87 -14.09
N PHE A 38 -5.80 -9.60 -13.87
CA PHE A 38 -5.36 -8.72 -12.79
C PHE A 38 -5.84 -7.28 -12.98
N THR A 39 -5.82 -6.78 -14.22
CA THR A 39 -6.28 -5.43 -14.54
C THR A 39 -7.78 -5.29 -14.26
N ARG A 40 -8.60 -6.24 -14.73
CA ARG A 40 -10.04 -6.31 -14.49
C ARG A 40 -10.37 -6.38 -13.00
N TYR A 41 -9.66 -7.21 -12.24
CA TYR A 41 -9.81 -7.30 -10.79
C TYR A 41 -9.49 -5.96 -10.11
N ARG A 42 -8.35 -5.35 -10.45
CA ARG A 42 -7.94 -4.05 -9.88
C ARG A 42 -8.93 -2.94 -10.20
N LEU A 43 -9.39 -2.84 -11.45
CA LEU A 43 -10.39 -1.86 -11.86
C LEU A 43 -11.71 -2.06 -11.12
N THR A 44 -12.20 -3.30 -11.05
CA THR A 44 -13.45 -3.61 -10.34
C THR A 44 -13.35 -3.27 -8.85
N THR A 45 -12.22 -3.58 -8.21
CA THR A 45 -11.97 -3.22 -6.82
C THR A 45 -11.93 -1.70 -6.63
N ALA A 46 -11.27 -0.97 -7.53
CA ALA A 46 -11.24 0.49 -7.50
C ALA A 46 -12.64 1.10 -7.70
N MET A 47 -13.45 0.58 -8.63
CA MET A 47 -14.84 1.03 -8.83
C MET A 47 -15.71 0.79 -7.60
N ASN A 48 -15.60 -0.38 -6.96
CA ASN A 48 -16.31 -0.67 -5.71
C ASN A 48 -15.86 0.26 -4.58
N PHE A 49 -14.57 0.54 -4.49
CA PHE A 49 -14.03 1.50 -3.53
C PHE A 49 -14.63 2.90 -3.75
N ILE A 50 -14.62 3.39 -4.99
CA ILE A 50 -15.19 4.69 -5.37
C ILE A 50 -16.68 4.76 -5.00
N VAL A 51 -17.47 3.74 -5.31
CA VAL A 51 -18.91 3.74 -5.00
C VAL A 51 -19.18 3.69 -3.50
N LYS A 52 -18.35 2.98 -2.72
CA LYS A 52 -18.57 2.77 -1.29
C LYS A 52 -18.02 3.92 -0.43
N TYR A 53 -16.87 4.46 -0.81
CA TYR A 53 -16.08 5.39 0.01
C TYR A 53 -15.76 6.72 -0.67
N GLY A 54 -16.09 6.88 -1.95
CA GLY A 54 -15.83 8.12 -2.66
C GLY A 54 -16.53 9.32 -2.03
N SER A 55 -15.89 10.49 -2.10
CA SER A 55 -16.42 11.74 -1.55
C SER A 55 -17.77 12.14 -2.17
N LYS A 56 -17.93 11.87 -3.48
CA LYS A 56 -19.17 12.14 -4.23
C LYS A 56 -20.04 10.90 -4.26
N LYS A 57 -21.11 10.90 -3.47
CA LYS A 57 -22.16 9.87 -3.54
C LYS A 57 -23.05 10.14 -4.75
N VAL A 58 -22.88 9.34 -5.79
CA VAL A 58 -23.66 9.43 -7.03
C VAL A 58 -24.61 8.24 -7.13
N GLU A 59 -25.87 8.51 -7.48
CA GLU A 59 -26.88 7.50 -7.76
C GLU A 59 -26.48 6.64 -8.97
N LEU A 60 -27.08 5.45 -9.11
CA LEU A 60 -26.68 4.49 -10.15
C LEU A 60 -26.66 5.11 -11.56
N ALA A 61 -27.67 5.92 -11.90
CA ALA A 61 -27.79 6.57 -13.21
C ALA A 61 -26.66 7.57 -13.53
N GLY A 62 -26.04 8.16 -12.51
CA GLY A 62 -24.92 9.10 -12.68
C GLY A 62 -23.54 8.42 -12.74
N ARG A 63 -23.47 7.09 -12.65
CA ARG A 63 -22.21 6.33 -12.63
C ARG A 63 -21.71 6.00 -14.03
N THR A 64 -21.49 7.06 -14.81
CA THR A 64 -20.91 7.01 -16.16
C THR A 64 -19.41 6.69 -16.11
N VAL A 65 -18.79 6.43 -17.26
CA VAL A 65 -17.33 6.21 -17.32
C VAL A 65 -16.54 7.42 -16.81
N ASP A 66 -16.97 8.64 -17.15
CA ASP A 66 -16.31 9.87 -16.72
C ASP A 66 -16.34 10.03 -15.20
N PHE A 67 -17.45 9.68 -14.55
CA PHE A 67 -17.54 9.64 -13.10
C PHE A 67 -16.46 8.73 -12.49
N PHE A 68 -16.25 7.53 -13.05
CA PHE A 68 -15.23 6.61 -12.56
C PHE A 68 -13.81 7.08 -12.85
N VAL A 69 -13.56 7.68 -14.01
CA VAL A 69 -12.24 8.23 -14.37
C VAL A 69 -11.88 9.39 -13.44
N ASP A 70 -12.78 10.35 -13.27
CA ASP A 70 -12.53 11.53 -12.44
C ASP A 70 -12.40 11.13 -10.96
N SER A 71 -13.26 10.23 -10.48
CA SER A 71 -13.17 9.71 -9.11
C SER A 71 -11.92 8.87 -8.88
N TYR A 72 -11.47 8.11 -9.89
CA TYR A 72 -10.19 7.40 -9.79
C TYR A 72 -9.03 8.39 -9.66
N MET A 73 -9.05 9.48 -10.44
CA MET A 73 -8.04 10.53 -10.35
C MET A 73 -8.03 11.20 -8.96
N THR A 74 -9.20 11.51 -8.39
CA THR A 74 -9.26 12.22 -7.10
C THR A 74 -9.05 11.31 -5.89
N GLU A 75 -9.56 10.07 -5.92
CA GLU A 75 -9.63 9.18 -4.75
C GLU A 75 -8.60 8.05 -4.78
N CYS A 76 -8.16 7.61 -5.95
CA CYS A 76 -7.20 6.50 -6.11
C CYS A 76 -5.82 6.98 -6.58
N ALA A 77 -5.77 8.02 -7.43
CA ALA A 77 -4.53 8.52 -8.01
C ALA A 77 -3.68 9.34 -7.02
N THR A 78 -4.32 10.09 -6.15
CA THR A 78 -3.68 10.88 -5.09
C THR A 78 -3.20 10.02 -3.90
N GLY A 79 -3.55 8.73 -3.90
CA GLY A 79 -3.26 7.75 -2.86
C GLY A 79 -4.50 7.45 -2.01
N TYR A 80 -4.72 6.18 -1.70
CA TYR A 80 -5.93 5.73 -1.00
C TYR A 80 -6.01 6.36 0.39
N LYS A 81 -7.08 7.12 0.66
CA LYS A 81 -7.58 7.32 2.02
C LYS A 81 -8.26 6.03 2.44
N SER A 82 -7.49 5.07 2.95
CA SER A 82 -8.09 3.88 3.54
C SER A 82 -8.80 4.28 4.84
N PRO A 83 -10.00 3.75 5.14
CA PRO A 83 -10.62 3.92 6.45
C PRO A 83 -9.71 3.42 7.59
N GLU A 84 -8.84 2.46 7.30
CA GLU A 84 -7.84 1.93 8.24
C GLU A 84 -6.66 2.90 8.47
N TYR A 85 -6.47 3.88 7.58
CA TYR A 85 -5.40 4.88 7.64
C TYR A 85 -5.96 6.27 7.32
N PRO A 86 -6.82 6.84 8.19
CA PRO A 86 -7.50 8.12 7.92
C PRO A 86 -6.53 9.29 7.71
N ASN A 87 -5.32 9.18 8.25
CA ASN A 87 -4.25 10.20 8.14
C ASN A 87 -3.11 9.77 7.21
N GLY A 88 -3.14 8.56 6.64
CA GLY A 88 -2.06 8.00 5.84
C GLY A 88 -2.46 7.87 4.38
N ILE A 89 -1.97 8.77 3.53
CA ILE A 89 -2.00 8.56 2.08
C ILE A 89 -1.05 7.38 1.80
N ASN A 90 -1.57 6.23 1.35
CA ASN A 90 -0.71 5.11 0.97
C ASN A 90 -0.02 5.40 -0.38
N VAL A 91 1.05 6.20 -0.32
CA VAL A 91 1.88 6.60 -1.47
C VAL A 91 2.84 5.48 -1.91
N GLY A 92 3.07 4.46 -1.05
CA GLY A 92 4.07 3.41 -1.26
C GLY A 92 3.83 2.48 -2.46
N ARG A 93 2.63 2.52 -3.08
CA ARG A 93 2.31 1.71 -4.26
C ARG A 93 2.70 2.35 -5.60
N ARG A 94 3.26 3.57 -5.59
CA ARG A 94 3.55 4.37 -6.81
C ARG A 94 5.03 4.70 -6.98
N LEU A 95 5.90 3.84 -6.47
CA LEU A 95 7.33 4.04 -6.57
C LEU A 95 7.78 3.63 -7.97
N ILE A 96 8.19 4.60 -8.80
CA ILE A 96 8.90 4.32 -10.05
C ILE A 96 10.30 3.85 -9.65
N PHE A 97 10.70 2.67 -10.14
CA PHE A 97 12.09 2.21 -10.00
C PHE A 97 12.92 2.91 -11.08
N HIS A 98 13.95 3.64 -10.67
CA HIS A 98 14.95 4.11 -11.61
C HIS A 98 15.77 2.90 -12.09
N PRO A 99 16.17 2.83 -13.36
CA PRO A 99 17.05 1.75 -13.84
C PRO A 99 18.38 1.69 -13.08
N ASP A 100 18.80 2.81 -12.48
CA ASP A 100 20.02 2.93 -11.67
C ASP A 100 19.80 2.63 -10.18
N ASP A 101 18.55 2.44 -9.72
CA ASP A 101 18.29 1.96 -8.36
C ASP A 101 18.80 0.51 -8.31
N SER A 102 19.85 0.28 -7.53
CA SER A 102 20.39 -1.07 -7.34
C SER A 102 19.26 -2.00 -6.88
N GLN A 103 19.06 -3.13 -7.57
CA GLN A 103 18.03 -4.13 -7.24
C GLN A 103 18.18 -4.73 -5.82
N LYS A 104 19.23 -4.37 -5.09
CA LYS A 104 19.43 -4.79 -3.70
C LYS A 104 18.60 -3.86 -2.84
N GLY A 105 17.64 -4.43 -2.11
CA GLY A 105 16.65 -3.74 -1.28
C GLY A 105 17.20 -2.95 -0.09
N GLU A 106 18.35 -2.29 -0.24
CA GLU A 106 18.76 -1.17 0.58
C GLU A 106 17.95 0.04 0.14
N SER A 107 17.29 0.68 1.11
CA SER A 107 16.50 1.88 0.96
C SER A 107 17.19 2.88 0.02
N SER A 108 16.67 3.02 -1.20
CA SER A 108 17.10 4.08 -2.11
C SER A 108 16.95 5.39 -1.34
N THR A 109 18.07 6.07 -1.11
CA THR A 109 18.14 7.35 -0.40
C THR A 109 17.47 8.48 -1.18
N ARG A 110 17.11 8.24 -2.46
CA ARG A 110 16.43 9.21 -3.29
C ARG A 110 14.92 9.14 -3.06
N PRO A 111 14.26 10.26 -2.74
CA PRO A 111 12.82 10.30 -2.61
C PRO A 111 12.18 9.95 -3.95
N ARG A 112 11.54 8.78 -4.01
CA ARG A 112 10.87 8.30 -5.22
C ARG A 112 9.62 9.15 -5.47
N ARG A 113 9.57 9.84 -6.60
CA ARG A 113 8.42 10.67 -6.97
C ARG A 113 7.29 9.77 -7.49
N PRO A 114 6.03 9.99 -7.07
CA PRO A 114 4.91 9.27 -7.61
C PRO A 114 4.74 9.59 -9.10
N ARG A 115 4.46 8.57 -9.92
CA ARG A 115 4.13 8.77 -11.33
C ARG A 115 2.89 9.64 -11.45
N VAL A 116 2.99 10.74 -12.19
CA VAL A 116 1.82 11.55 -12.60
C VAL A 116 1.02 10.71 -13.58
N LEU A 117 -0.24 10.45 -13.25
CA LEU A 117 -1.17 9.76 -14.15
C LEU A 117 -1.97 10.80 -14.92
N HIS A 118 -2.06 10.63 -16.24
CA HIS A 118 -2.93 11.48 -17.06
C HIS A 118 -4.34 10.87 -17.13
N ARG A 119 -5.36 11.75 -17.20
CA ARG A 119 -6.76 11.33 -17.35
C ARG A 119 -6.97 10.39 -18.55
N ALA A 120 -6.28 10.67 -19.67
CA ALA A 120 -6.35 9.86 -20.88
C ALA A 120 -5.81 8.43 -20.69
N GLU A 121 -4.80 8.24 -19.82
CA GLU A 121 -4.26 6.92 -19.48
C GLU A 121 -5.28 6.13 -18.65
N VAL A 122 -5.91 6.78 -17.66
CA VAL A 122 -6.97 6.15 -16.84
C VAL A 122 -8.18 5.79 -17.69
N LEU A 123 -8.64 6.71 -18.54
CA LEU A 123 -9.72 6.44 -19.50
C LEU A 123 -9.35 5.29 -20.43
N GLY A 124 -8.11 5.24 -20.93
CA GLY A 124 -7.60 4.13 -21.74
C GLY A 124 -7.65 2.78 -21.03
N MET A 125 -7.33 2.73 -19.73
CA MET A 125 -7.45 1.50 -18.93
C MET A 125 -8.90 1.01 -18.81
N PHE A 126 -9.85 1.93 -18.57
CA PHE A 126 -11.27 1.62 -18.54
C PHE A 126 -11.77 1.19 -19.93
N ALA A 127 -11.40 1.92 -20.97
CA ALA A 127 -11.74 1.61 -22.36
C ALA A 127 -11.26 0.21 -22.77
N GLY A 128 -10.04 -0.18 -22.41
CA GLY A 128 -9.50 -1.52 -22.70
C GLY A 128 -10.24 -2.67 -22.02
N ASN A 129 -11.12 -2.39 -21.04
CA ASN A 129 -11.87 -3.41 -20.32
C ASN A 129 -13.38 -3.13 -20.28
N ALA A 130 -13.87 -2.17 -21.07
CA ALA A 130 -15.22 -1.64 -20.94
C ALA A 130 -16.29 -2.70 -21.25
N GLU A 131 -16.11 -3.48 -22.31
CA GLU A 131 -17.04 -4.53 -22.73
C GLU A 131 -17.11 -5.65 -21.68
N TRP A 132 -15.96 -6.03 -21.10
CA TRP A 132 -15.91 -7.01 -20.02
C TRP A 132 -16.61 -6.49 -18.76
N ILE A 133 -16.36 -5.24 -18.37
CA ILE A 133 -17.01 -4.63 -17.20
C ILE A 133 -18.52 -4.60 -17.41
N LEU A 134 -18.97 -4.15 -18.58
CA LEU A 134 -20.39 -4.10 -18.92
C LEU A 134 -21.02 -5.49 -18.86
N LYS A 135 -20.41 -6.49 -19.49
CA LYS A 135 -20.89 -7.89 -19.45
C LYS A 135 -20.97 -8.42 -18.03
N HIS A 136 -19.91 -8.24 -17.25
CA HIS A 136 -19.86 -8.67 -15.87
C HIS A 136 -21.01 -8.05 -15.04
N GLN A 137 -21.30 -6.76 -15.24
CA GLN A 137 -22.38 -6.06 -14.54
C GLN A 137 -23.78 -6.46 -15.01
N ILE A 138 -23.93 -6.93 -16.25
CA ILE A 138 -25.18 -7.52 -16.76
C ILE A 138 -25.42 -8.88 -16.10
N ASP A 139 -24.38 -9.70 -15.95
CA ASP A 139 -24.46 -11.03 -15.34
C ASP A 139 -24.76 -10.97 -13.84
N LEU A 140 -24.40 -9.87 -13.19
CA LEU A 140 -24.73 -9.63 -11.79
C LEU A 140 -26.23 -9.31 -11.64
N LYS A 141 -26.97 -10.23 -11.02
CA LYS A 141 -28.40 -10.05 -10.68
C LYS A 141 -28.65 -8.92 -9.68
N GLN A 142 -27.68 -8.63 -8.81
CA GLN A 142 -27.80 -7.63 -7.73
C GLN A 142 -26.50 -6.83 -7.60
N LYS A 143 -26.58 -5.67 -6.93
CA LYS A 143 -25.44 -4.79 -6.62
C LYS A 143 -24.71 -4.26 -7.86
N LYS A 144 -25.47 -3.80 -8.86
CA LYS A 144 -24.91 -3.09 -10.00
C LYS A 144 -24.20 -1.83 -9.52
N ILE A 145 -22.98 -1.63 -10.01
CA ILE A 145 -22.18 -0.46 -9.64
C ILE A 145 -22.10 0.58 -10.75
N ILE A 146 -22.53 0.25 -11.97
CA ILE A 146 -22.50 1.16 -13.14
C ILE A 146 -23.90 1.43 -13.70
N ASP A 147 -24.05 2.56 -14.40
CA ASP A 147 -25.19 2.79 -15.27
C ASP A 147 -25.06 1.99 -16.57
N LEU A 148 -25.89 0.95 -16.75
CA LEU A 148 -25.77 0.05 -17.89
C LEU A 148 -26.01 0.74 -19.25
N PRO A 149 -27.04 1.59 -19.43
CA PRO A 149 -27.25 2.31 -20.68
C PRO A 149 -26.08 3.23 -21.05
N SER A 150 -25.60 4.07 -20.12
CA SER A 150 -24.46 4.96 -20.38
C SER A 150 -23.20 4.18 -20.77
N TRP A 151 -22.91 3.07 -20.09
CA TRP A 151 -21.76 2.23 -20.42
C TRP A 151 -21.91 1.50 -21.76
N ALA A 152 -23.12 1.09 -22.15
CA ALA A 152 -23.38 0.52 -23.46
C ALA A 152 -23.13 1.55 -24.57
N THR A 153 -23.61 2.79 -24.40
CA THR A 153 -23.32 3.90 -25.32
C THR A 153 -21.82 4.18 -25.41
N PHE A 154 -21.12 4.19 -24.27
CA PHE A 154 -19.67 4.34 -24.24
C PHE A 154 -18.96 3.23 -25.01
N CYS A 155 -19.34 1.96 -24.81
CA CYS A 155 -18.75 0.83 -25.54
C CYS A 155 -18.95 0.92 -27.05
N LYS A 156 -20.11 1.39 -27.52
CA LYS A 156 -20.35 1.64 -28.96
C LYS A 156 -19.39 2.70 -29.51
N GLY A 157 -19.25 3.83 -28.81
CA GLY A 157 -18.33 4.91 -29.20
C GLY A 157 -16.84 4.52 -29.19
N LEU A 158 -16.45 3.50 -28.41
CA LEU A 158 -15.06 3.06 -28.35
C LEU A 158 -14.52 2.51 -29.67
N VAL A 159 -15.37 1.93 -30.52
CA VAL A 159 -14.96 1.36 -31.82
C VAL A 159 -14.32 2.44 -32.68
N SER A 160 -15.03 3.55 -32.91
CA SER A 160 -14.52 4.66 -33.72
C SER A 160 -13.28 5.33 -33.08
N ILE A 161 -13.21 5.41 -31.75
CA ILE A 161 -12.05 6.00 -31.06
C ILE A 161 -10.81 5.11 -31.22
N ARG A 162 -10.95 3.79 -31.07
CA ARG A 162 -9.86 2.82 -31.28
C ARG A 162 -9.39 2.82 -32.74
N GLN A 163 -10.32 2.85 -33.68
CA GLN A 163 -9.99 2.94 -35.11
C GLN A 163 -9.19 4.22 -35.41
N ARG A 164 -9.61 5.37 -34.87
CA ARG A 164 -8.88 6.64 -35.02
C ARG A 164 -7.49 6.60 -34.37
N ALA A 165 -7.37 5.99 -33.19
CA ALA A 165 -6.08 5.81 -32.53
C ALA A 165 -5.15 4.91 -33.36
N ARG A 166 -5.68 3.82 -33.92
CA ARG A 166 -4.97 2.88 -34.80
C ARG A 166 -4.49 3.55 -36.08
N GLN A 167 -5.32 4.39 -36.71
CA GLN A 167 -4.93 5.20 -37.87
C GLN A 167 -3.73 6.12 -37.57
N LYS A 168 -3.59 6.56 -36.33
CA LYS A 168 -2.45 7.35 -35.84
C LYS A 168 -1.28 6.51 -35.32
N GLY A 169 -1.34 5.18 -35.43
CA GLY A 169 -0.31 4.28 -34.89
C GLY A 169 -0.26 4.22 -33.35
N VAL A 170 -1.30 4.71 -32.66
CA VAL A 170 -1.36 4.75 -31.19
C VAL A 170 -2.19 3.59 -30.67
N ARG A 171 -1.60 2.80 -29.78
CA ARG A 171 -2.31 1.74 -29.05
C ARG A 171 -3.07 2.34 -27.86
N TRP A 172 -4.33 2.73 -28.06
CA TRP A 172 -5.18 3.28 -27.00
C TRP A 172 -6.45 2.46 -26.79
N GLY A 173 -6.83 2.25 -25.53
CA GLY A 173 -8.10 1.61 -25.19
C GLY A 173 -8.21 0.13 -25.56
N LEU A 174 -7.09 -0.57 -25.76
CA LEU A 174 -7.03 -2.00 -26.04
C LEU A 174 -6.64 -2.79 -24.77
N ALA A 175 -7.21 -3.98 -24.62
CA ALA A 175 -6.80 -4.91 -23.57
C ALA A 175 -5.35 -5.42 -23.80
N PHE A 176 -4.74 -6.01 -22.79
CA PHE A 176 -3.47 -6.71 -22.97
C PHE A 176 -3.66 -7.88 -23.94
N ASN A 177 -2.68 -8.12 -24.81
CA ASN A 177 -2.72 -9.13 -25.86
C ASN A 177 -3.84 -8.98 -26.90
N ASP A 178 -4.57 -7.87 -26.89
CA ASP A 178 -5.49 -7.49 -27.98
C ASP A 178 -4.68 -6.76 -29.06
N ASP A 179 -4.70 -7.30 -30.28
CA ASP A 179 -4.04 -6.78 -31.47
C ASP A 179 -4.90 -5.75 -32.22
N GLY A 180 -6.16 -5.58 -31.81
CA GLY A 180 -7.09 -4.63 -32.42
C GLY A 180 -7.59 -5.04 -33.81
N GLU A 181 -7.36 -6.28 -34.27
CA GLU A 181 -7.89 -6.74 -35.55
C GLU A 181 -9.40 -7.01 -35.51
N ALA A 182 -9.92 -7.31 -34.31
CA ALA A 182 -11.33 -7.63 -34.09
C ALA A 182 -12.15 -6.39 -33.67
N ASP A 183 -12.01 -5.24 -34.32
CA ASP A 183 -12.96 -4.14 -34.14
C ASP A 183 -14.22 -4.50 -34.95
N GLY A 184 -15.32 -4.82 -34.24
CA GLY A 184 -16.63 -5.09 -34.85
C GLY A 184 -17.25 -3.84 -35.51
N SER A 185 -18.48 -3.96 -36.02
CA SER A 185 -19.20 -2.80 -36.58
C SER A 185 -19.53 -1.77 -35.50
N GLU A 186 -19.46 -0.48 -35.82
CA GLU A 186 -19.69 0.65 -34.89
C GLU A 186 -21.06 0.62 -34.17
N ASN A 187 -22.05 -0.08 -34.74
CA ASN A 187 -23.42 -0.09 -34.23
C ASN A 187 -23.68 -1.12 -33.12
N GLU A 188 -22.78 -2.08 -32.91
CA GLU A 188 -22.99 -3.19 -31.98
C GLU A 188 -21.85 -3.30 -30.96
N VAL A 189 -22.21 -3.55 -29.69
CA VAL A 189 -21.22 -3.78 -28.63
C VAL A 189 -20.65 -5.18 -28.80
N ASP A 190 -19.38 -5.29 -29.18
CA ASP A 190 -18.74 -6.58 -29.38
C ASP A 190 -18.23 -7.19 -28.05
N PHE A 191 -19.01 -8.11 -27.49
CA PHE A 191 -18.61 -8.89 -26.32
C PHE A 191 -17.62 -10.03 -26.62
N ALA A 192 -17.18 -10.25 -27.87
CA ALA A 192 -16.13 -11.23 -28.15
C ALA A 192 -14.86 -10.92 -27.36
N ARG A 193 -14.53 -9.63 -27.18
CA ARG A 193 -13.41 -9.15 -26.35
C ARG A 193 -13.58 -9.40 -24.85
N ALA A 194 -14.83 -9.56 -24.40
CA ALA A 194 -15.14 -9.99 -23.05
C ALA A 194 -14.93 -11.51 -22.84
N GLY A 195 -14.62 -12.25 -23.91
CA GLY A 195 -14.41 -13.71 -23.89
C GLY A 195 -15.69 -14.52 -24.15
N LEU A 196 -16.74 -13.90 -24.70
CA LEU A 196 -17.93 -14.63 -25.12
C LEU A 196 -17.74 -15.21 -26.52
N THR A 197 -18.24 -16.43 -26.73
CA THR A 197 -18.38 -16.98 -28.08
C THR A 197 -19.51 -16.25 -28.81
N LYS A 198 -19.41 -16.11 -30.14
CA LYS A 198 -20.44 -15.47 -30.99
C LYS A 198 -21.85 -16.05 -30.76
N ASP A 199 -21.93 -17.34 -30.43
CA ASP A 199 -23.19 -18.04 -30.16
C ASP A 199 -23.90 -17.52 -28.90
N GLN A 200 -23.15 -17.07 -27.88
CA GLN A 200 -23.69 -16.50 -26.64
C GLN A 200 -24.13 -15.04 -26.79
N HIS A 201 -23.73 -14.39 -27.88
CA HIS A 201 -23.97 -12.97 -28.16
C HIS A 201 -25.44 -12.68 -28.52
N THR A 202 -26.16 -13.68 -29.03
CA THR A 202 -27.59 -13.56 -29.41
C THR A 202 -28.55 -13.41 -28.23
N GLN A 203 -28.09 -13.51 -26.98
CA GLN A 203 -28.82 -12.92 -25.87
C GLN A 203 -28.73 -11.40 -26.00
N LYS A 204 -29.53 -10.85 -26.93
CA LYS A 204 -29.84 -9.43 -27.01
C LYS A 204 -30.09 -8.99 -25.60
N ILE A 205 -29.15 -8.21 -25.06
CA ILE A 205 -29.44 -7.37 -23.92
C ILE A 205 -30.56 -6.50 -24.48
N SER A 206 -31.79 -6.85 -24.12
CA SER A 206 -32.96 -6.01 -24.29
C SER A 206 -32.76 -4.84 -23.34
N LEU A 207 -31.75 -4.02 -23.66
CA LEU A 207 -31.74 -2.64 -23.24
C LEU A 207 -33.13 -2.13 -23.63
N PRO A 208 -33.88 -1.57 -22.68
CA PRO A 208 -35.18 -1.00 -23.01
C PRO A 208 -34.94 -0.15 -24.23
N ALA A 209 -35.54 -0.51 -25.35
CA ALA A 209 -35.44 0.27 -26.56
C ALA A 209 -35.89 1.65 -26.12
N THR A 210 -34.93 2.57 -25.98
CA THR A 210 -35.23 3.99 -25.89
C THR A 210 -36.02 4.20 -27.15
N SER A 211 -37.34 4.28 -27.01
CA SER A 211 -38.24 4.45 -28.12
C SER A 211 -37.77 5.73 -28.78
N GLU A 212 -37.07 5.60 -29.90
CA GLU A 212 -37.00 6.60 -30.94
C GLU A 212 -38.43 6.74 -31.49
N SER A 213 -39.36 7.16 -30.63
CA SER A 213 -40.67 7.60 -31.02
C SER A 213 -40.48 9.04 -31.46
N ASP A 214 -40.46 9.21 -32.77
CA ASP A 214 -41.11 10.33 -33.44
C ASP A 214 -40.56 11.73 -33.09
N LEU A 215 -39.24 11.90 -33.14
CA LEU A 215 -38.73 13.19 -33.61
C LEU A 215 -38.79 13.14 -35.14
N GLU A 216 -39.91 13.64 -35.68
CA GLU A 216 -40.05 13.92 -37.11
C GLU A 216 -38.78 14.61 -37.62
N PRO A 217 -38.17 14.13 -38.73
CA PRO A 217 -37.12 14.85 -39.40
C PRO A 217 -37.75 16.15 -39.91
N THR A 218 -37.48 17.26 -39.22
CA THR A 218 -37.83 18.58 -39.73
C THR A 218 -36.98 18.77 -40.97
N ALA A 219 -37.67 18.69 -42.10
CA ALA A 219 -37.13 18.83 -43.43
C ALA A 219 -36.40 20.17 -43.60
N GLU A 220 -35.36 20.11 -44.42
CA GLU A 220 -34.81 21.25 -45.16
C GLU A 220 -34.11 22.33 -44.31
N SER A 221 -32.88 22.02 -43.93
CA SER A 221 -31.82 23.02 -43.90
C SER A 221 -30.83 22.70 -45.01
N GLU A 222 -30.98 23.38 -46.14
CA GLU A 222 -29.95 23.55 -47.16
C GLU A 222 -28.75 24.24 -46.50
N HIS A 223 -27.88 23.48 -45.85
CA HIS A 223 -26.55 23.95 -45.47
C HIS A 223 -25.62 23.68 -46.65
N ASP A 224 -25.53 24.71 -47.49
CA ASP A 224 -24.32 25.24 -48.12
C ASP A 224 -23.08 24.34 -47.92
N GLU A 225 -22.63 23.72 -49.02
CA GLU A 225 -21.31 23.12 -49.17
C GLU A 225 -20.25 24.24 -49.05
N LEU A 226 -20.03 24.73 -47.84
CA LEU A 226 -18.76 25.33 -47.49
C LEU A 226 -17.82 24.17 -47.21
N GLU A 227 -17.00 23.87 -48.21
CA GLU A 227 -15.70 23.26 -48.06
C GLU A 227 -14.93 24.05 -47.00
N ASP A 228 -15.18 23.77 -45.71
CA ASP A 228 -14.22 24.03 -44.67
C ASP A 228 -13.04 23.11 -45.00
N GLU A 229 -12.11 23.66 -45.80
CA GLU A 229 -10.70 23.32 -45.67
C GLU A 229 -10.44 23.26 -44.16
N VAL A 230 -10.39 22.04 -43.64
CA VAL A 230 -9.76 21.79 -42.35
C VAL A 230 -8.32 22.17 -42.59
N VAL A 231 -8.03 23.46 -42.41
CA VAL A 231 -6.73 23.97 -42.05
C VAL A 231 -6.43 23.23 -40.76
N VAL A 232 -5.86 22.02 -40.91
CA VAL A 232 -5.07 21.38 -39.88
C VAL A 232 -4.14 22.52 -39.49
N PRO A 233 -4.29 23.13 -38.30
CA PRO A 233 -3.34 24.13 -37.88
C PRO A 233 -2.01 23.42 -38.04
N GLU A 234 -1.16 23.97 -38.90
CA GLU A 234 0.24 23.59 -38.97
C GLU A 234 0.66 23.61 -37.52
N ILE A 235 0.76 22.40 -36.94
CA ILE A 235 1.32 22.24 -35.62
C ILE A 235 2.74 22.61 -35.94
N GLU A 236 3.06 23.91 -35.78
CA GLU A 236 4.41 24.34 -35.55
C GLU A 236 4.90 23.32 -34.54
N GLU A 237 5.82 22.48 -35.01
CA GLU A 237 6.73 21.75 -34.16
C GLU A 237 7.44 22.85 -33.37
N HIS A 238 6.76 23.38 -32.35
CA HIS A 238 7.42 23.85 -31.18
C HIS A 238 8.16 22.60 -30.72
N GLU A 239 9.38 22.46 -31.21
CA GLU A 239 10.50 22.00 -30.41
C GLU A 239 10.30 22.67 -29.05
N TYR A 240 9.57 21.98 -28.18
CA TYR A 240 9.82 22.07 -26.78
C TYR A 240 11.26 21.57 -26.69
N GLU A 241 12.20 22.50 -26.84
CA GLU A 241 13.47 22.42 -26.13
C GLU A 241 13.03 22.11 -24.71
N VAL A 242 13.10 20.82 -24.37
CA VAL A 242 13.08 20.38 -23.00
C VAL A 242 14.37 20.94 -22.45
N THR A 243 14.32 22.22 -22.05
CA THR A 243 15.32 22.83 -21.18
C THR A 243 15.23 22.02 -19.91
N PHE A 244 16.03 20.97 -19.84
CA PHE A 244 16.43 20.38 -18.58
C PHE A 244 16.94 21.55 -17.76
N ASP A 245 16.24 21.86 -16.68
CA ASP A 245 16.72 22.83 -15.70
C ASP A 245 18.16 22.43 -15.37
N SER A 246 19.08 23.34 -15.69
CA SER A 246 20.52 23.17 -15.57
C SER A 246 20.95 23.27 -14.10
N ASP A 247 20.14 22.68 -13.22
CA ASP A 247 20.32 22.58 -11.78
C ASP A 247 21.44 21.59 -11.44
N PHE A 248 22.02 20.92 -12.44
CA PHE A 248 23.20 20.08 -12.31
C PHE A 248 24.53 20.85 -12.44
N SER A 249 24.51 22.19 -12.52
CA SER A 249 25.72 23.02 -12.55
C SER A 249 25.81 24.07 -11.45
N VAL A 250 25.06 23.93 -10.35
CA VAL A 250 25.30 24.76 -9.16
C VAL A 250 26.59 24.28 -8.48
N GLU A 251 27.60 25.15 -8.46
CA GLU A 251 28.78 25.01 -7.60
C GLU A 251 28.32 24.68 -6.18
N THR A 252 28.94 23.66 -5.61
CA THR A 252 28.65 23.07 -4.31
C THR A 252 28.25 24.15 -3.30
N THR A 253 26.96 24.24 -2.98
CA THR A 253 26.50 25.08 -1.88
C THR A 253 27.24 24.62 -0.62
N PRO A 254 27.88 25.51 0.14
CA PRO A 254 28.55 25.13 1.38
C PRO A 254 27.56 24.38 2.29
N PRO A 255 28.03 23.40 3.06
CA PRO A 255 27.17 22.55 3.88
C PRO A 255 26.24 23.42 4.72
N PRO A 256 24.92 23.13 4.74
CA PRO A 256 24.00 23.87 5.60
C PRO A 256 24.51 23.80 7.03
N SER A 257 24.68 24.96 7.66
CA SER A 257 25.04 25.04 9.08
C SER A 257 24.02 24.23 9.89
N ASP A 258 24.55 23.34 10.73
CA ASP A 258 23.81 22.51 11.67
C ASP A 258 22.84 23.36 12.49
N SER A 259 21.59 23.41 12.04
CA SER A 259 20.47 23.82 12.87
C SER A 259 20.15 22.61 13.75
N THR A 260 20.65 22.64 14.98
CA THR A 260 20.33 21.72 16.07
C THR A 260 18.85 21.85 16.41
N ASP A 261 18.00 21.13 15.69
CA ASP A 261 16.64 20.84 16.10
C ASP A 261 16.68 19.47 16.79
N ASP A 262 16.74 19.49 18.12
CA ASP A 262 16.88 18.33 19.02
C ASP A 262 15.60 17.47 19.10
N GLU A 263 14.87 17.30 18.00
CA GLU A 263 13.95 16.18 17.85
C GLU A 263 14.67 15.05 17.12
N VAL A 264 15.57 14.41 17.88
CA VAL A 264 16.15 13.13 17.50
C VAL A 264 14.99 12.14 17.37
N ASP A 265 14.49 12.00 16.15
CA ASP A 265 13.78 10.81 15.70
C ASP A 265 14.63 9.63 16.16
N LYS A 266 14.23 9.01 17.27
CA LYS A 266 14.89 7.82 17.78
C LYS A 266 14.77 6.80 16.67
N VAL A 267 15.85 6.64 15.89
CA VAL A 267 16.01 5.56 14.96
C VAL A 267 15.72 4.32 15.77
N VAL A 268 14.58 3.69 15.48
CA VAL A 268 14.18 2.45 16.13
C VAL A 268 15.24 1.45 15.72
N GLU A 269 16.27 1.30 16.56
CA GLU A 269 17.29 0.28 16.39
C GLU A 269 16.55 -1.05 16.43
N TRP A 270 16.43 -1.66 15.26
CA TRP A 270 15.81 -2.97 15.14
C TRP A 270 16.55 -3.93 16.08
N PRO A 271 15.82 -4.78 16.83
CA PRO A 271 16.45 -5.71 17.74
C PRO A 271 17.46 -6.56 16.98
N ASN A 272 18.60 -6.84 17.61
CA ASN A 272 19.69 -7.63 17.03
C ASN A 272 19.11 -8.84 16.26
N PRO A 273 19.43 -9.01 14.96
CA PRO A 273 18.85 -10.07 14.12
C PRO A 273 18.99 -11.47 14.73
N GLU A 274 20.04 -11.71 15.53
CA GLU A 274 20.25 -12.97 16.24
C GLU A 274 19.13 -13.29 17.24
N ILE A 275 18.62 -12.28 17.96
CA ILE A 275 17.48 -12.42 18.86
C ILE A 275 16.24 -12.80 18.06
N THR A 276 16.04 -12.14 16.92
CA THR A 276 14.87 -12.39 16.07
C THR A 276 14.86 -13.80 15.47
N HIS A 277 16.04 -14.35 15.13
CA HIS A 277 16.17 -15.71 14.60
C HIS A 277 15.97 -16.80 15.65
N ALA A 278 16.32 -16.54 16.91
CA ALA A 278 16.14 -17.52 17.99
C ALA A 278 14.69 -17.61 18.48
N LEU A 279 13.90 -16.53 18.31
CA LEU A 279 12.50 -16.50 18.67
C LEU A 279 11.66 -17.34 17.69
N PRO A 280 10.74 -18.20 18.19
CA PRO A 280 9.79 -18.87 17.32
C PRO A 280 9.03 -17.88 16.46
N HIS A 281 9.05 -18.08 15.15
CA HIS A 281 8.43 -17.18 14.17
C HIS A 281 6.97 -16.84 14.49
N ALA A 282 6.24 -17.78 15.11
CA ALA A 282 4.85 -17.61 15.54
C ALA A 282 4.63 -16.43 16.51
N ILE A 283 5.63 -16.04 17.29
CA ILE A 283 5.53 -14.95 18.28
C ILE A 283 5.42 -13.57 17.60
N PHE A 284 5.91 -13.43 16.37
CA PHE A 284 5.86 -12.18 15.62
C PHE A 284 4.52 -11.90 14.95
N TYR A 285 3.59 -12.86 14.98
CA TYR A 285 2.26 -12.70 14.38
C TYR A 285 1.18 -12.66 15.45
N PRO A 286 0.14 -11.85 15.27
CA PRO A 286 -1.00 -11.89 16.15
C PRO A 286 -1.60 -13.30 16.16
N PRO A 287 -1.97 -13.84 17.33
CA PRO A 287 -2.53 -15.19 17.39
C PRO A 287 -3.87 -15.21 16.67
N LYS A 288 -4.03 -16.20 15.78
CA LYS A 288 -5.31 -16.43 15.12
C LYS A 288 -6.35 -16.80 16.16
N ALA A 289 -7.51 -16.13 16.11
CA ALA A 289 -8.63 -16.50 16.98
C ALA A 289 -8.99 -17.98 16.80
N PRO A 290 -9.47 -18.65 17.86
CA PRO A 290 -9.94 -20.03 17.78
C PRO A 290 -10.99 -20.20 16.68
N GLY A 291 -10.97 -21.34 15.98
CA GLY A 291 -11.93 -21.68 14.94
C GLY A 291 -13.32 -22.03 15.51
N MET A 292 -14.14 -22.72 14.70
CA MET A 292 -15.47 -23.18 15.14
C MET A 292 -15.41 -24.23 16.25
N ASP A 293 -14.27 -24.90 16.43
CA ASP A 293 -14.01 -25.83 17.54
C ASP A 293 -13.66 -25.12 18.86
N HIS A 294 -13.55 -23.78 18.84
CA HIS A 294 -13.15 -22.96 19.98
C HIS A 294 -11.79 -23.37 20.60
N GLN A 295 -10.97 -24.10 19.85
CA GLN A 295 -9.65 -24.54 20.29
C GLN A 295 -8.57 -23.76 19.56
N TRP A 296 -7.67 -23.16 20.32
CA TRP A 296 -6.41 -22.64 19.80
C TRP A 296 -5.27 -23.57 20.17
N ARG A 297 -4.34 -23.78 19.23
CA ARG A 297 -3.14 -24.59 19.45
C ARG A 297 -1.92 -23.72 19.21
N CYS A 298 -0.91 -23.85 20.08
CA CYS A 298 0.32 -23.11 19.91
C CYS A 298 0.98 -23.47 18.58
N ALA A 299 1.33 -22.46 17.79
CA ALA A 299 1.98 -22.64 16.48
C ALA A 299 3.49 -22.90 16.59
N VAL A 300 4.06 -22.88 17.79
CA VAL A 300 5.48 -23.20 18.02
C VAL A 300 5.68 -24.72 17.85
N PRO A 301 6.62 -25.16 17.00
CA PRO A 301 6.87 -26.58 16.77
C PRO A 301 7.11 -27.35 18.07
N LYS A 302 6.50 -28.54 18.19
CA LYS A 302 6.57 -29.44 19.36
C LYS A 302 5.91 -28.91 20.64
N CYS A 303 5.29 -27.74 20.62
CA CYS A 303 4.46 -27.31 21.74
C CYS A 303 3.09 -28.01 21.67
N THR A 304 2.70 -28.67 22.75
CA THR A 304 1.40 -29.35 22.87
C THR A 304 0.34 -28.50 23.56
N TYR A 305 0.69 -27.28 23.98
CA TYR A 305 -0.24 -26.40 24.67
C TYR A 305 -1.39 -25.96 23.76
N SER A 306 -2.60 -26.02 24.31
CA SER A 306 -3.82 -25.62 23.61
C SER A 306 -4.78 -24.96 24.58
N ILE A 307 -5.45 -23.91 24.13
CA ILE A 307 -6.49 -23.21 24.88
C ILE A 307 -7.83 -23.63 24.31
N ASN A 308 -8.69 -24.21 25.13
CA ASN A 308 -10.08 -24.47 24.76
C ASN A 308 -10.96 -23.42 25.42
N MET A 309 -11.49 -22.48 24.63
CA MET A 309 -12.27 -21.36 25.19
C MET A 309 -13.56 -21.81 25.90
N LEU A 310 -14.08 -23.00 25.59
CA LEU A 310 -15.25 -23.58 26.26
C LEU A 310 -14.87 -24.31 27.57
N LYS A 311 -13.61 -24.76 27.69
CA LYS A 311 -13.08 -25.55 28.82
C LYS A 311 -11.73 -24.99 29.25
N LEU A 312 -11.72 -23.73 29.71
CA LEU A 312 -10.53 -23.08 30.24
C LEU A 312 -10.08 -23.76 31.53
N THR A 313 -8.77 -24.00 31.64
CA THR A 313 -8.13 -24.50 32.84
C THR A 313 -7.73 -23.35 33.77
N ASP A 314 -7.47 -23.64 35.05
CA ASP A 314 -7.01 -22.63 36.01
C ASP A 314 -5.69 -21.97 35.58
N ASN A 315 -4.82 -22.73 34.92
CA ASN A 315 -3.57 -22.22 34.36
C ASN A 315 -3.81 -21.23 33.22
N ASP A 316 -4.80 -21.49 32.34
CA ASP A 316 -5.11 -20.59 31.22
C ASP A 316 -5.56 -19.22 31.74
N VAL A 317 -6.36 -19.21 32.79
CA VAL A 317 -6.94 -17.97 33.32
C VAL A 317 -6.10 -17.32 34.40
N GLN A 318 -4.99 -17.92 34.86
CA GLN A 318 -4.26 -17.52 36.06
C GLN A 318 -4.03 -16.00 36.15
N ASP A 319 -3.58 -15.40 35.06
CA ASP A 319 -3.20 -13.98 34.99
C ASP A 319 -4.31 -13.04 34.51
N LEU A 320 -5.52 -13.55 34.26
CA LEU A 320 -6.68 -12.71 33.91
C LEU A 320 -7.22 -12.00 35.15
N LEU A 321 -7.80 -10.82 34.94
CA LEU A 321 -8.49 -10.09 36.00
C LEU A 321 -9.69 -10.91 36.53
N PRO A 322 -10.03 -10.82 37.83
CA PRO A 322 -11.15 -11.56 38.41
C PRO A 322 -12.49 -11.33 37.70
N GLU A 323 -12.71 -10.13 37.16
CA GLU A 323 -13.91 -9.77 36.41
C GLU A 323 -13.99 -10.49 35.07
N ASP A 324 -12.86 -10.62 34.38
CA ASP A 324 -12.75 -11.32 33.11
C ASP A 324 -12.90 -12.83 33.29
N LYS A 325 -12.32 -13.38 34.37
CA LYS A 325 -12.56 -14.78 34.79
C LYS A 325 -14.05 -15.05 34.96
N ARG A 326 -14.76 -14.19 35.69
CA ARG A 326 -16.22 -14.29 35.90
C ARG A 326 -16.99 -14.15 34.59
N TYR A 327 -16.58 -13.24 33.72
CA TYR A 327 -17.22 -13.02 32.42
C TYR A 327 -17.09 -14.24 31.52
N LEU A 328 -15.89 -14.81 31.38
CA LEU A 328 -15.65 -16.02 30.58
C LEU A 328 -16.38 -17.24 31.16
N ALA A 329 -16.43 -17.36 32.50
CA ALA A 329 -17.12 -18.46 33.19
C ALA A 329 -18.64 -18.52 32.93
N ARG A 330 -19.27 -17.38 32.59
CA ARG A 330 -20.70 -17.34 32.26
C ARG A 330 -21.05 -18.01 30.93
N ARG A 331 -20.07 -18.22 30.05
CA ARG A 331 -20.23 -18.83 28.71
C ARG A 331 -21.32 -18.20 27.82
N ASN A 332 -21.70 -16.95 28.11
CA ASN A 332 -22.67 -16.18 27.32
C ASN A 332 -21.95 -15.07 26.53
N TRP A 333 -20.97 -15.48 25.75
CA TRP A 333 -20.09 -14.59 24.98
C TRP A 333 -19.87 -15.17 23.58
N HIS A 334 -19.51 -14.33 22.63
CA HIS A 334 -19.13 -14.74 21.28
C HIS A 334 -17.62 -14.57 21.09
N ILE A 335 -17.01 -15.42 20.25
CA ILE A 335 -15.57 -15.34 19.99
C ILE A 335 -15.15 -14.02 19.30
N ARG A 336 -16.11 -13.34 18.69
CA ARG A 336 -15.94 -12.02 18.06
C ARG A 336 -16.08 -10.86 19.04
N ASP A 337 -16.46 -11.12 20.29
CA ASP A 337 -16.58 -10.09 21.31
C ASP A 337 -15.17 -9.57 21.65
N GLU A 338 -14.99 -8.26 21.62
CA GLU A 338 -13.70 -7.61 21.86
C GLU A 338 -13.11 -8.01 23.23
N ARG A 339 -13.95 -8.07 24.26
CA ARG A 339 -13.53 -8.50 25.61
C ARG A 339 -13.00 -9.94 25.64
N VAL A 340 -13.64 -10.86 24.92
CA VAL A 340 -13.18 -12.26 24.82
C VAL A 340 -11.85 -12.32 24.07
N HIS A 341 -11.72 -11.55 23.00
CA HIS A 341 -10.50 -11.49 22.21
C HIS A 341 -9.32 -10.95 23.02
N ASN A 342 -9.54 -9.91 23.84
CA ASN A 342 -8.52 -9.36 24.74
C ASN A 342 -8.08 -10.39 25.80
N CYS A 343 -9.03 -11.12 26.40
CA CYS A 343 -8.70 -12.20 27.32
C CYS A 343 -7.90 -13.30 26.63
N PHE A 344 -8.35 -13.73 25.44
CA PHE A 344 -7.66 -14.74 24.64
C PHE A 344 -6.22 -14.34 24.31
N ASN A 345 -6.01 -13.11 23.82
CA ASN A 345 -4.68 -12.61 23.51
C ASN A 345 -3.77 -12.58 24.74
N ARG A 346 -4.30 -12.24 25.92
CA ARG A 346 -3.55 -12.28 27.18
C ARG A 346 -3.15 -13.70 27.59
N MET A 347 -4.03 -14.68 27.44
CA MET A 347 -3.71 -16.09 27.70
C MET A 347 -2.62 -16.62 26.76
N VAL A 348 -2.73 -16.34 25.45
CA VAL A 348 -1.71 -16.72 24.46
C VAL A 348 -0.39 -16.02 24.72
N HIS A 349 -0.43 -14.73 25.04
CA HIS A 349 0.75 -13.94 25.34
C HIS A 349 1.55 -14.55 26.49
N ASN A 350 0.91 -14.89 27.60
CA ASN A 350 1.59 -15.49 28.75
C ASN A 350 2.21 -16.84 28.40
N HIS A 351 1.56 -17.62 27.54
CA HIS A 351 2.17 -18.84 27.02
C HIS A 351 3.40 -18.56 26.14
N TYR A 352 3.38 -17.51 25.31
CA TYR A 352 4.56 -17.08 24.55
C TYR A 352 5.71 -16.60 25.43
N ILE A 353 5.44 -15.98 26.58
CA ILE A 353 6.49 -15.65 27.57
C ILE A 353 7.24 -16.92 28.00
N ILE A 354 6.55 -18.03 28.22
CA ILE A 354 7.19 -19.31 28.57
C ILE A 354 8.14 -19.78 27.46
N HIS A 355 7.76 -19.61 26.19
CA HIS A 355 8.64 -19.93 25.07
C HIS A 355 9.90 -19.06 25.05
N ILE A 356 9.76 -17.76 25.31
CA ILE A 356 10.89 -16.81 25.37
C ILE A 356 11.82 -17.17 26.54
N GLN A 357 11.26 -17.51 27.70
CA GLN A 357 12.03 -17.94 28.87
C GLN A 357 12.78 -19.25 28.62
N ASN A 358 12.14 -20.22 27.95
CA ASN A 358 12.75 -21.53 27.66
C ASN A 358 13.96 -21.43 26.72
N ILE A 359 14.03 -20.41 25.87
CA ILE A 359 15.22 -20.16 25.03
C ILE A 359 16.31 -19.37 25.77
N GLY A 360 16.05 -18.87 26.99
CA GLY A 360 16.96 -18.04 27.80
C GLY A 360 16.69 -16.53 27.72
N GLY A 361 15.60 -16.14 27.06
CA GLY A 361 15.21 -14.75 26.88
C GLY A 361 14.37 -14.24 28.05
N ARG A 362 14.49 -12.95 28.34
CA ARG A 362 13.66 -12.26 29.32
C ARG A 362 13.10 -10.99 28.72
N LEU A 363 11.81 -10.79 28.95
CA LEU A 363 11.14 -9.53 28.66
C LEU A 363 11.39 -8.57 29.82
N VAL A 364 11.98 -7.42 29.52
CA VAL A 364 12.21 -6.35 30.49
C VAL A 364 11.35 -5.16 30.07
N GLY A 365 10.37 -4.81 30.90
CA GLY A 365 9.61 -3.57 30.73
C GLY A 365 10.46 -2.37 31.16
N ARG A 366 10.33 -1.25 30.45
CA ARG A 366 11.18 -0.04 30.60
C ARG A 366 11.19 0.63 31.99
N GLN A 367 10.37 0.20 32.95
CA GLN A 367 10.27 0.81 34.29
C GLN A 367 10.26 -0.20 35.45
N GLY A 368 10.85 -1.40 35.30
CA GLY A 368 10.89 -2.40 36.37
C GLY A 368 9.53 -3.04 36.71
N GLN A 369 8.43 -2.53 36.14
CA GLN A 369 7.19 -3.26 35.98
C GLN A 369 7.25 -4.01 34.65
N ALA A 370 7.33 -5.35 34.73
CA ALA A 370 7.04 -6.22 33.59
C ALA A 370 5.62 -5.91 33.14
N SER A 371 5.52 -5.09 32.11
CA SER A 371 4.27 -4.63 31.56
C SER A 371 4.12 -5.23 30.17
N PHE A 372 2.86 -5.51 29.87
CA PHE A 372 2.37 -6.25 28.72
C PHE A 372 3.15 -5.85 27.46
N LEU A 373 3.65 -6.81 26.66
CA LEU A 373 4.14 -6.51 25.31
C LEU A 373 2.96 -5.91 24.55
N GLY A 374 2.91 -4.58 24.51
CA GLY A 374 2.23 -3.89 23.44
C GLY A 374 3.07 -4.14 22.21
N PHE A 375 2.72 -5.18 21.45
CA PHE A 375 2.91 -5.06 20.02
C PHE A 375 2.08 -3.85 19.61
N SER A 376 2.72 -2.69 19.45
CA SER A 376 2.08 -1.55 18.80
C SER A 376 1.97 -1.87 17.31
N PHE A 377 1.05 -2.78 16.96
CA PHE A 377 0.42 -2.68 15.66
C PHE A 377 -0.61 -1.56 15.79
N PRO A 378 -0.58 -0.53 14.93
CA PRO A 378 -1.38 0.69 15.08
C PRO A 378 -2.89 0.50 14.91
N ALA A 379 -3.41 -0.73 14.97
CA ALA A 379 -4.80 -1.05 14.69
C ALA A 379 -5.69 -1.28 15.92
N PHE A 380 -5.17 -1.39 17.15
CA PHE A 380 -6.04 -1.74 18.30
C PHE A 380 -5.58 -1.09 19.61
N ILE A 381 -6.08 0.14 19.88
CA ILE A 381 -6.07 0.75 21.21
C ILE A 381 -7.41 1.47 21.44
N HIS A 382 -8.32 0.78 22.12
CA HIS A 382 -9.29 1.42 23.03
C HIS A 382 -9.12 0.90 24.45
N CYS A 383 -7.85 0.84 24.88
CA CYS A 383 -7.46 0.85 26.28
C CYS A 383 -6.77 2.21 26.52
N ASN A 384 -7.31 3.07 27.39
CA ASN A 384 -6.82 4.44 27.65
C ASN A 384 -5.43 4.52 28.34
N THR A 385 -4.55 3.56 28.11
CA THR A 385 -3.18 3.54 28.63
C THR A 385 -2.26 3.13 27.49
N GLN A 386 -1.38 4.04 27.05
CA GLN A 386 -0.31 3.74 26.10
C GLN A 386 0.42 2.47 26.58
N PRO A 387 0.62 1.45 25.72
CA PRO A 387 1.41 0.31 26.10
C PRO A 387 2.86 0.76 26.29
N PRO A 388 3.51 0.39 27.41
CA PRO A 388 4.93 0.64 27.58
C PRO A 388 5.72 -0.23 26.60
N GLU A 389 6.76 0.36 26.03
CA GLU A 389 7.75 -0.34 25.21
C GLU A 389 8.43 -1.43 26.06
N ALA A 390 8.37 -2.67 25.60
CA ALA A 390 9.05 -3.80 26.22
C ALA A 390 10.18 -4.28 25.31
N GLU A 391 11.35 -4.49 25.89
CA GLU A 391 12.57 -4.90 25.19
C GLU A 391 12.92 -6.34 25.60
N VAL A 392 13.42 -7.15 24.65
CA VAL A 392 13.83 -8.54 24.88
C VAL A 392 15.33 -8.56 25.11
N TYR A 393 15.76 -9.17 26.21
CA TYR A 393 17.17 -9.34 26.56
C TYR A 393 17.51 -10.81 26.81
N TRP A 394 18.73 -11.24 26.51
CA TRP A 394 19.26 -12.55 26.92
C TRP A 394 19.87 -12.45 28.32
N GLU A 395 19.47 -13.31 29.25
CA GLU A 395 20.07 -13.31 30.61
C GLU A 395 21.53 -13.78 30.60
N ASN A 396 21.94 -14.59 29.62
CA ASN A 396 23.34 -15.00 29.46
C ASN A 396 23.72 -15.20 27.98
N PRO A 397 24.07 -14.11 27.25
CA PRO A 397 24.41 -14.18 25.83
C PRO A 397 25.56 -15.15 25.52
N LYS A 398 26.45 -15.40 26.51
CA LYS A 398 27.62 -16.28 26.36
C LYS A 398 27.28 -17.76 26.53
N ALA A 399 26.25 -18.11 27.29
CA ALA A 399 25.83 -19.49 27.50
C ALA A 399 24.88 -20.00 26.39
N HIS A 400 24.10 -19.11 25.79
CA HIS A 400 23.09 -19.43 24.77
C HIS A 400 23.64 -19.30 23.34
N ALA A 401 24.86 -19.76 23.16
CA ALA A 401 25.74 -19.46 22.06
C ALA A 401 25.88 -20.65 21.09
N PRO A 402 24.92 -20.95 20.20
CA PRO A 402 25.13 -21.90 19.11
C PRO A 402 25.93 -21.21 17.99
N TRP A 403 27.14 -20.72 18.29
CA TRP A 403 27.98 -20.08 17.26
C TRP A 403 28.73 -21.14 16.46
N PRO A 404 28.65 -21.13 15.12
CA PRO A 404 29.75 -21.61 14.30
C PRO A 404 31.03 -20.85 14.68
N GLN A 405 32.14 -21.57 14.79
CA GLN A 405 33.41 -21.07 15.35
C GLN A 405 33.93 -19.81 14.62
N GLU A 406 33.55 -19.63 13.36
CA GLU A 406 33.96 -18.55 12.45
C GLU A 406 33.40 -17.16 12.83
N LEU A 407 32.22 -17.09 13.44
CA LEU A 407 31.61 -15.82 13.86
C LEU A 407 32.22 -15.27 15.16
N ARG A 408 32.83 -16.14 15.97
CA ARG A 408 33.54 -15.74 17.20
C ARG A 408 34.78 -14.89 16.90
N SER A 409 35.45 -15.14 15.78
CA SER A 409 36.63 -14.39 15.34
C SER A 409 36.29 -12.98 14.83
N GLN A 410 35.14 -12.80 14.18
CA GLN A 410 34.71 -11.49 13.68
C GLN A 410 34.33 -10.54 14.82
N HIS A 411 33.63 -11.03 15.84
CA HIS A 411 33.27 -10.22 17.02
C HIS A 411 34.49 -9.82 17.87
N ARG A 412 35.54 -10.66 17.93
CA ARG A 412 36.81 -10.31 18.58
C ARG A 412 37.51 -9.14 17.89
N ASN A 413 37.41 -9.04 16.57
CA ASN A 413 38.03 -7.96 15.81
C ASN A 413 37.28 -6.63 15.98
N VAL A 414 35.94 -6.64 15.96
CA VAL A 414 35.13 -5.42 16.10
C VAL A 414 35.30 -4.75 17.48
N ASN A 415 35.42 -5.52 18.55
CA ASN A 415 35.66 -4.95 19.88
C ASN A 415 37.09 -4.41 20.04
N LYS A 416 38.07 -5.00 19.34
CA LYS A 416 39.46 -4.52 19.34
C LYS A 416 39.60 -3.18 18.61
N SER A 417 38.83 -2.96 17.53
CA SER A 417 38.81 -1.67 16.83
C SER A 417 38.17 -0.56 17.66
N LYS A 418 37.21 -0.88 18.53
CA LYS A 418 36.57 0.09 19.43
C LYS A 418 37.45 0.51 20.61
N GLU A 419 38.38 -0.35 21.05
CA GLU A 419 39.39 0.02 22.05
C GLU A 419 40.46 0.96 21.46
N ILE A 420 40.87 0.76 20.21
CA ILE A 420 41.93 1.58 19.57
C ILE A 420 41.47 3.03 19.33
N VAL A 421 40.17 3.28 19.13
CA VAL A 421 39.64 4.63 18.90
C VAL A 421 39.55 5.47 20.20
N LYS A 422 39.68 4.86 21.39
CA LYS A 422 39.62 5.58 22.67
C LYS A 422 40.94 6.16 23.16
N GLU A 423 42.08 5.89 22.50
CA GLU A 423 43.41 6.27 23.00
C GLU A 423 44.04 7.53 22.34
N GLU A 424 43.38 8.19 21.38
CA GLU A 424 43.85 9.47 20.83
C GLU A 424 43.16 10.67 21.51
N SER A 425 43.64 11.04 22.70
CA SER A 425 43.34 12.32 23.36
C SER A 425 44.46 13.34 23.09
N TYR A 426 44.09 14.52 22.58
CA TYR A 426 44.98 15.67 22.37
C TYR A 426 45.49 16.28 23.69
N PRO A 427 46.72 16.82 23.74
CA PRO A 427 47.23 17.52 24.92
C PRO A 427 46.73 18.97 24.99
N GLU A 428 46.29 19.36 26.18
CA GLU A 428 46.07 20.75 26.60
C GLU A 428 47.41 21.48 26.84
N ASP A 429 47.37 22.81 26.69
CA ASP A 429 48.29 23.85 27.22
C ASP A 429 48.98 24.73 26.18
N VAL A 430 48.41 25.92 25.92
CA VAL A 430 49.18 27.15 25.63
C VAL A 430 48.45 28.36 26.24
N PRO A 431 49.12 29.21 27.04
CA PRO A 431 48.53 30.40 27.63
C PRO A 431 48.57 31.60 26.67
N MET A 432 47.49 32.38 26.62
CA MET A 432 47.41 33.65 25.87
C MET A 432 47.64 34.84 26.80
N ASP A 433 48.71 35.58 26.55
CA ASP A 433 49.03 36.85 27.20
C ASP A 433 48.21 38.01 26.62
N TYR A 434 47.71 38.84 27.52
CA TYR A 434 47.03 40.12 27.28
C TYR A 434 48.04 41.20 26.86
N VAL A 435 47.74 41.95 25.80
CA VAL A 435 48.29 43.30 25.60
C VAL A 435 47.16 44.25 25.23
N ASP A 436 47.03 45.25 26.09
CA ASP A 436 46.16 46.42 26.03
C ASP A 436 46.83 47.50 25.18
N ASP A 437 46.10 48.12 24.25
CA ASP A 437 46.44 49.44 23.72
C ASP A 437 45.21 50.10 23.06
N SER A 438 44.58 51.00 23.81
CA SER A 438 43.72 52.07 23.29
C SER A 438 44.56 53.12 22.56
N PRO A 439 44.04 53.84 21.53
CA PRO A 439 43.45 55.15 21.85
C PRO A 439 42.36 55.72 20.90
N LYS A 440 41.48 56.51 21.53
CA LYS A 440 40.91 57.83 21.11
C LYS A 440 39.87 57.89 19.96
N SER A 441 38.65 58.27 20.37
CA SER A 441 37.59 58.96 19.61
C SER A 441 38.08 60.30 19.00
N PRO A 442 37.40 60.96 18.01
CA PRO A 442 36.06 61.55 18.26
C PRO A 442 35.09 61.82 17.06
N LEU A 443 33.81 62.02 17.41
CA LEU A 443 32.81 62.99 16.88
C LEU A 443 32.51 63.11 15.36
N ARG A 444 31.24 62.85 14.97
CA ARG A 444 30.29 63.74 14.21
C ARG A 444 29.02 62.94 13.82
N ARG A 445 27.84 63.26 14.38
CA ARG A 445 26.73 64.11 13.88
C ARG A 445 26.05 63.67 12.56
N SER A 446 24.71 63.58 12.65
CA SER A 446 23.69 63.83 11.59
C SER A 446 23.51 62.69 10.56
N THR A 447 22.33 62.19 10.19
CA THR A 447 21.02 62.86 10.01
C THR A 447 19.89 61.81 9.88
N ARG A 448 18.69 62.17 10.36
CA ARG A 448 17.40 61.56 10.00
C ARG A 448 17.15 61.62 8.49
N ARG A 449 16.50 60.61 7.91
CA ARG A 449 15.41 60.78 6.93
C ARG A 449 14.38 59.64 7.05
N ARG A 450 13.17 60.01 7.45
CA ARG A 450 11.92 59.31 7.10
C ARG A 450 11.51 59.80 5.72
N PHE A 451 10.96 58.92 4.88
CA PHE A 451 9.83 59.26 4.01
C PHE A 451 8.87 58.07 3.93
N LYS A 452 7.59 58.43 3.83
CA LYS A 452 6.41 57.59 3.81
C LYS A 452 5.72 57.81 2.46
N VAL A 453 5.09 56.76 1.93
CA VAL A 453 3.85 56.73 1.09
C VAL A 453 3.96 57.15 -0.38
N LYS A 454 3.65 56.21 -1.28
CA LYS A 454 2.33 56.11 -1.92
C LYS A 454 1.93 54.66 -2.11
#